data_AF-A0A6A5RC57-F1
#
_entry.id   AF-A0A6A5RC57-F1
#
_cell.length_a   1.000
_cell.length_b   1.000
_cell.length_c   1.000
_cell.angle_alpha   90.00
_cell.angle_beta   90.00
_cell.angle_gamma   90.00
#
_symmetry.space_group_name_H-M   'P 1'
#
loop_
_entity.id
_entity.type
_entity.pdbx_description
1 polymer ?
#
loop_
_entity_poly.entity_id
_entity_poly.type
_entity_poly.pdbx_seq_one_letter_code
_entity_poly.pdbx_strand_id
1 'polypeptide(L)'
;MNRESVLDLTFATTPLANLIEDWQTLGGIGSDHLGILFTIRTPRTQQLNKPAPRFNTKKANWNLFSKVLAKEIANSSALSNASTLNYSTSRSLALLQGEDQDLEEQLETLGKELTISITKAAKAAIPQCSTTAKSKPWWNQDLKALRTSMLSKQRQLQRELAFSLTSAYTWKREYLIARNTRYSAVKIAKRDHWNQFLEREDPKSIFKAMAYTRTTYSQNIPAIQGLRGIEESFQGKCSALRETLFPSPPASRPIEWDNYQPS
;
A
#
# COMPACT_ATOMS: atom_id res chain seq x y z
N MET A 1 31.48 -31.23 -25.53
CA MET A 1 32.02 -30.03 -24.85
C MET A 1 31.04 -29.65 -23.76
N ASN A 2 31.34 -29.98 -22.50
CA ASN A 2 30.54 -29.52 -21.36
C ASN A 2 30.78 -28.01 -21.20
N ARG A 3 29.72 -27.20 -21.34
CA ARG A 3 29.78 -25.79 -20.97
C ARG A 3 29.94 -25.71 -19.45
N GLU A 4 30.85 -24.86 -19.00
CA GLU A 4 31.02 -24.54 -17.58
C GLU A 4 29.69 -23.98 -17.04
N SER A 5 29.18 -24.59 -15.96
CA SER A 5 27.95 -24.13 -15.32
C SER A 5 28.21 -22.79 -14.65
N VAL A 6 27.50 -21.74 -15.05
CA VAL A 6 27.48 -20.47 -14.32
C VAL A 6 26.72 -20.71 -13.01
N LEU A 7 27.41 -20.55 -11.88
CA LEU A 7 26.87 -20.86 -10.55
C LEU A 7 26.06 -19.67 -10.01
N ASP A 8 24.75 -19.84 -9.92
CA ASP A 8 23.86 -18.89 -9.25
C ASP A 8 23.52 -19.40 -7.84
N LEU A 9 23.93 -18.65 -6.81
CA LEU A 9 23.77 -19.02 -5.40
C LEU A 9 22.78 -18.10 -4.69
N THR A 10 21.97 -18.67 -3.80
CA THR A 10 21.11 -17.91 -2.87
C THR A 10 21.69 -17.98 -1.48
N PHE A 11 22.18 -16.85 -0.96
CA PHE A 11 22.67 -16.76 0.41
C PHE A 11 21.55 -16.29 1.35
N ALA A 12 21.40 -16.96 2.48
CA ALA A 12 20.48 -16.58 3.53
C ALA A 12 21.17 -16.70 4.89
N THR A 13 20.78 -15.86 5.84
CA THR A 13 21.17 -16.05 7.24
C THR A 13 20.48 -17.30 7.80
N THR A 14 21.09 -17.99 8.77
CA THR A 14 20.54 -19.23 9.35
C THR A 14 19.06 -19.12 9.76
N PRO A 15 18.59 -18.02 10.39
CA PRO A 15 17.18 -17.86 10.70
C PRO A 15 16.27 -17.75 9.47
N LEU A 16 16.75 -17.11 8.39
CA LEU A 16 16.01 -16.93 7.14
C LEU A 16 16.02 -18.19 6.28
N ALA A 17 17.12 -18.94 6.28
CA ALA A 17 17.24 -20.21 5.59
C ALA A 17 16.16 -21.21 6.03
N ASN A 18 15.85 -21.23 7.33
CA ASN A 18 14.76 -22.05 7.91
C ASN A 18 13.35 -21.60 7.49
N LEU A 19 13.22 -20.45 6.84
CA LEU A 19 11.97 -19.92 6.29
C LEU A 19 11.91 -20.05 4.77
N ILE A 20 13.00 -20.45 4.10
CA ILE A 20 13.01 -20.63 2.66
C ILE A 20 12.46 -22.02 2.33
N GLU A 21 11.46 -22.07 1.46
CA GLU A 21 10.80 -23.28 0.97
C GLU A 21 10.82 -23.27 -0.57
N ASP A 22 10.63 -24.44 -1.19
CA ASP A 22 10.47 -24.60 -2.65
C ASP A 22 11.59 -24.00 -3.53
N TRP A 23 12.85 -24.09 -3.09
CA TRP A 23 13.97 -23.63 -3.91
C TRP A 23 14.14 -24.51 -5.17
N GLN A 24 14.09 -23.88 -6.33
CA GLN A 24 14.19 -24.54 -7.62
C GLN A 24 14.77 -23.62 -8.70
N THR A 25 15.32 -24.23 -9.73
CA THR A 25 15.72 -23.56 -10.97
C THR A 25 14.60 -23.66 -12.01
N LEU A 26 14.36 -22.57 -12.73
CA LEU A 26 13.38 -22.46 -13.80
C LEU A 26 14.05 -22.77 -15.15
N GLY A 27 13.25 -23.25 -16.10
CA GLY A 27 13.72 -23.54 -17.46
C GLY A 27 14.21 -22.30 -18.23
N GLY A 28 14.79 -22.54 -19.40
CA GLY A 28 15.50 -21.53 -20.19
C GLY A 28 14.70 -20.26 -20.47
N ILE A 29 15.10 -19.16 -19.84
CA ILE A 29 14.55 -17.81 -20.02
C ILE A 29 15.19 -17.05 -21.20
N GLY A 30 15.85 -17.77 -22.12
CA GLY A 30 16.61 -17.17 -23.23
C GLY A 30 17.96 -16.57 -22.83
N SER A 31 18.40 -16.80 -21.58
CA SER A 31 19.77 -16.53 -21.10
C SER A 31 20.53 -17.84 -20.94
N ASP A 32 21.85 -17.73 -20.88
CA ASP A 32 22.78 -18.74 -20.35
C ASP A 32 22.66 -18.98 -18.83
N HIS A 33 21.92 -18.14 -18.09
CA HIS A 33 21.53 -18.34 -16.70
C HIS A 33 20.15 -19.01 -16.55
N LEU A 34 19.97 -19.78 -15.48
CA LEU A 34 18.66 -20.32 -15.06
C LEU A 34 18.03 -19.39 -14.01
N GLY A 35 16.73 -19.14 -14.14
CA GLY A 35 16.02 -18.38 -13.10
C GLY A 35 15.95 -19.18 -11.80
N ILE A 36 16.16 -18.55 -10.65
CA ILE A 36 15.96 -19.20 -9.34
C ILE A 36 14.62 -18.75 -8.76
N LEU A 37 13.82 -19.70 -8.27
CA LEU A 37 12.56 -19.46 -7.59
C LEU A 37 12.59 -20.13 -6.21
N PHE A 38 12.17 -19.42 -5.18
CA PHE A 38 11.94 -19.95 -3.83
C PHE A 38 10.89 -19.11 -3.12
N THR A 39 10.28 -19.67 -2.09
CA THR A 39 9.27 -19.03 -1.24
C THR A 39 9.89 -18.72 0.12
N ILE A 40 9.53 -17.59 0.74
CA ILE A 40 9.92 -17.28 2.13
C ILE A 40 8.69 -17.27 3.01
N ARG A 41 8.66 -18.13 4.03
CA ARG A 41 7.61 -18.21 5.04
C ARG A 41 7.74 -17.07 6.05
N THR A 42 6.95 -16.02 5.88
CA THR A 42 6.90 -14.92 6.86
C THR A 42 5.77 -15.13 7.87
N PRO A 43 5.98 -14.93 9.18
CA PRO A 43 4.86 -14.87 10.13
C PRO A 43 3.92 -13.76 9.68
N ARG A 44 2.61 -14.02 9.77
CA ARG A 44 1.56 -13.08 9.40
C ARG A 44 1.72 -11.83 10.26
N THR A 45 2.41 -10.80 9.76
CA THR A 45 2.32 -9.46 10.34
C THR A 45 0.84 -9.16 10.50
N GLN A 46 0.40 -8.89 11.72
CA GLN A 46 -0.94 -8.37 11.96
C GLN A 46 -1.09 -7.18 11.03
N GLN A 47 -1.86 -7.33 9.96
CA GLN A 47 -2.25 -6.19 9.16
C GLN A 47 -2.96 -5.29 10.15
N LEU A 48 -2.36 -4.12 10.46
CA LEU A 48 -3.11 -3.02 11.05
C LEU A 48 -4.42 -2.96 10.29
N ASN A 49 -5.54 -3.19 10.98
CA ASN A 49 -6.86 -3.30 10.38
C ASN A 49 -6.99 -2.20 9.33
N LYS A 50 -6.98 -2.59 8.04
CA LYS A 50 -7.12 -1.60 6.98
C LYS A 50 -8.43 -0.88 7.28
N PRO A 51 -8.43 0.46 7.40
CA PRO A 51 -9.66 1.18 7.68
C PRO A 51 -10.68 0.78 6.62
N ALA A 52 -11.91 0.49 7.05
CA ALA A 52 -12.96 0.05 6.16
C ALA A 52 -13.05 0.99 4.94
N PRO A 53 -13.16 0.45 3.72
CA PRO A 53 -13.17 1.27 2.51
C PRO A 53 -14.29 2.29 2.59
N ARG A 54 -13.93 3.58 2.49
CA ARG A 54 -14.87 4.70 2.59
C ARG A 54 -15.84 4.68 1.41
N PHE A 55 -17.10 5.05 1.61
CA PHE A 55 -18.05 5.26 0.52
C PHE A 55 -17.70 6.51 -0.31
N ASN A 56 -17.82 6.42 -1.63
CA ASN A 56 -17.62 7.53 -2.56
C ASN A 56 -18.95 8.23 -2.83
N THR A 57 -19.33 9.16 -1.94
CA THR A 57 -20.60 9.89 -2.04
C THR A 57 -20.73 10.76 -3.29
N LYS A 58 -19.62 11.14 -3.93
CA LYS A 58 -19.63 11.88 -5.21
C LYS A 58 -20.14 11.04 -6.39
N LYS A 59 -20.06 9.72 -6.28
CA LYS A 59 -20.54 8.77 -7.29
C LYS A 59 -21.78 7.99 -6.81
N ALA A 60 -22.42 8.45 -5.75
CA ALA A 60 -23.60 7.80 -5.19
C ALA A 60 -24.77 7.89 -6.18
N ASN A 61 -25.47 6.77 -6.36
CA ASN A 61 -26.78 6.77 -7.00
C ASN A 61 -27.85 6.99 -5.94
N TRP A 62 -28.18 8.24 -5.65
CA TRP A 62 -29.15 8.61 -4.60
C TRP A 62 -30.56 8.08 -4.86
N ASN A 63 -30.95 7.93 -6.13
CA ASN A 63 -32.23 7.35 -6.51
C ASN A 63 -32.31 5.84 -6.21
N LEU A 64 -31.21 5.11 -6.40
CA LEU A 64 -31.13 3.71 -6.01
C LEU A 64 -31.06 3.58 -4.49
N PHE A 65 -30.30 4.45 -3.84
CA PHE A 65 -30.17 4.47 -2.38
C PHE A 65 -31.54 4.65 -1.71
N SER A 66 -32.33 5.64 -2.12
CA SER A 66 -33.65 5.90 -1.54
C SER A 66 -34.60 4.72 -1.74
N LYS A 67 -34.63 4.11 -2.93
CA LYS A 67 -35.43 2.93 -3.22
C LYS A 67 -35.06 1.73 -2.37
N VAL A 68 -33.77 1.43 -2.24
CA VAL A 68 -33.29 0.29 -1.43
C VAL A 68 -33.53 0.56 0.05
N LEU A 69 -33.29 1.78 0.53
CA LEU A 69 -33.53 2.14 1.92
C LEU A 69 -35.02 2.00 2.29
N ALA A 70 -35.93 2.53 1.47
CA ALA A 70 -37.37 2.39 1.70
C ALA A 70 -37.81 0.92 1.75
N LYS A 71 -37.25 0.07 0.87
CA LYS A 71 -37.48 -1.37 0.87
C LYS A 71 -36.97 -2.03 2.17
N GLU A 72 -35.76 -1.72 2.61
CA GLU A 72 -35.20 -2.30 3.84
C GLU A 72 -35.98 -1.85 5.09
N ILE A 73 -36.41 -0.57 5.15
CA ILE A 73 -37.24 -0.06 6.24
C ILE A 73 -38.60 -0.78 6.27
N ALA A 74 -39.24 -0.98 5.12
CA ALA A 74 -40.51 -1.70 5.02
C ALA A 74 -40.39 -3.19 5.41
N ASN A 75 -39.22 -3.80 5.22
CA ASN A 75 -38.95 -5.19 5.58
C ASN A 75 -38.61 -5.37 7.07
N SER A 76 -38.18 -4.32 7.77
CA SER A 76 -37.85 -4.37 9.18
C SER A 76 -39.11 -4.12 10.03
N SER A 77 -39.56 -5.13 10.75
CA SER A 77 -40.72 -5.06 11.65
C SER A 77 -40.53 -4.02 12.76
N ALA A 78 -39.30 -3.88 13.27
CA ALA A 78 -38.98 -2.88 14.29
C ALA A 78 -39.17 -1.46 13.74
N LEU A 79 -38.61 -1.15 12.58
CA LEU A 79 -38.67 0.19 11.98
C LEU A 79 -40.07 0.56 11.49
N SER A 80 -40.80 -0.40 10.93
CA SER A 80 -42.19 -0.19 10.48
C SER A 80 -43.15 0.07 11.65
N ASN A 81 -42.86 -0.49 12.84
CA ASN A 81 -43.63 -0.24 14.05
C ASN A 81 -43.08 0.93 14.89
N ALA A 82 -42.06 1.66 14.45
CA ALA A 82 -41.46 2.75 15.22
C ALA A 82 -42.47 3.86 15.59
N SER A 83 -43.50 4.08 14.78
CA SER A 83 -44.59 5.03 15.06
C SER A 83 -45.51 4.60 16.20
N THR A 84 -45.45 3.32 16.62
CA THR A 84 -46.24 2.77 17.73
C THR A 84 -45.52 2.84 19.07
N LEU A 85 -44.29 3.36 19.10
CA LEU A 85 -43.58 3.63 20.35
C LEU A 85 -44.40 4.59 21.22
N ASN A 86 -44.72 4.14 22.44
CA ASN A 86 -45.38 4.97 23.42
C ASN A 86 -44.35 5.94 24.04
N TYR A 87 -44.22 7.13 23.46
CA TYR A 87 -43.37 8.20 23.97
C TYR A 87 -44.21 9.17 24.80
N SER A 88 -43.76 9.43 26.02
CA SER A 88 -44.29 10.49 26.88
C SER A 88 -43.14 11.29 27.49
N THR A 89 -43.43 12.53 27.89
CA THR A 89 -42.45 13.36 28.61
C THR A 89 -41.99 12.71 29.91
N SER A 90 -42.84 11.89 30.54
CA SER A 90 -42.48 11.12 31.73
C SER A 90 -41.52 9.96 31.44
N ARG A 91 -41.77 9.17 30.38
CA ARG A 91 -40.87 8.06 30.00
C ARG A 91 -39.50 8.55 29.52
N SER A 92 -39.47 9.68 28.81
CA SER A 92 -38.20 10.27 28.39
C SER A 92 -37.34 10.77 29.55
N LEU A 93 -37.96 11.33 30.61
CA LEU A 93 -37.26 11.65 31.86
C LEU A 93 -36.75 10.39 32.58
N ALA A 94 -37.59 9.35 32.67
CA ALA A 94 -37.20 8.06 33.26
C ALA A 94 -36.03 7.40 32.50
N LEU A 95 -36.02 7.48 31.17
CA LEU A 95 -34.91 7.02 30.33
C LEU A 95 -33.60 7.76 30.64
N LEU A 96 -33.65 9.10 30.76
CA LEU A 96 -32.46 9.90 31.10
C LEU A 96 -31.93 9.61 32.52
N GLN A 97 -32.81 9.17 33.41
CA GLN A 97 -32.47 8.75 34.77
C GLN A 97 -32.03 7.28 34.85
N GLY A 98 -32.11 6.53 33.74
CA GLY A 98 -31.75 5.11 33.66
C GLY A 98 -32.80 4.16 34.26
N GLU A 99 -34.03 4.63 34.45
CA GLU A 99 -35.11 3.88 35.08
C GLU A 99 -35.98 3.10 34.06
N ASP A 100 -36.02 3.54 32.79
CA ASP A 100 -36.82 2.89 31.72
C ASP A 100 -35.94 2.05 30.78
N GLN A 101 -35.55 0.86 31.26
CA GLN A 101 -34.72 -0.09 30.49
C GLN A 101 -35.44 -0.66 29.25
N ASP A 102 -36.77 -0.77 29.29
CA ASP A 102 -37.58 -1.27 28.18
C ASP A 102 -37.52 -0.30 26.98
N LEU A 103 -37.68 1.00 27.24
CA LEU A 103 -37.57 2.01 26.19
C LEU A 103 -36.14 2.10 25.63
N GLU A 104 -35.13 1.96 26.49
CA GLU A 104 -33.71 1.93 26.08
C GLU A 104 -33.44 0.79 25.10
N GLU A 105 -33.88 -0.43 25.44
CA GLU A 105 -33.69 -1.62 24.60
C GLU A 105 -34.41 -1.49 23.24
N GLN A 106 -35.61 -0.92 23.24
CA GLN A 106 -36.37 -0.65 22.01
C GLN A 106 -35.65 0.37 21.11
N LEU A 107 -35.12 1.46 21.68
CA LEU A 107 -34.37 2.47 20.95
C LEU A 107 -33.04 1.93 20.40
N GLU A 108 -32.33 1.12 21.17
CA GLU A 108 -31.11 0.44 20.73
C GLU A 108 -31.40 -0.52 19.57
N THR A 109 -32.49 -1.29 19.67
CA THR A 109 -32.92 -2.20 18.60
C THR A 109 -33.25 -1.44 17.32
N LEU A 110 -33.97 -0.32 17.44
CA LEU A 110 -34.26 0.56 16.29
C LEU A 110 -32.99 1.18 15.69
N GLY A 111 -32.07 1.65 16.52
CA GLY A 111 -30.79 2.20 16.08
C GLY A 111 -29.95 1.18 15.32
N LYS A 112 -29.91 -0.07 15.80
CA LYS A 112 -29.25 -1.19 15.13
C LYS A 112 -29.88 -1.49 13.78
N GLU A 113 -31.20 -1.66 13.73
CA GLU A 113 -31.95 -1.95 12.50
C GLU A 113 -31.81 -0.83 11.46
N LEU A 114 -31.87 0.43 11.90
CA LEU A 114 -31.66 1.59 11.03
C LEU A 114 -30.24 1.61 10.46
N THR A 115 -29.24 1.34 11.30
CA THR A 115 -27.83 1.27 10.87
C THR A 115 -27.61 0.16 9.85
N ILE A 116 -28.20 -1.02 10.08
CA ILE A 116 -28.14 -2.16 9.15
C ILE A 116 -28.80 -1.79 7.81
N SER A 117 -29.97 -1.15 7.85
CA SER A 117 -30.72 -0.75 6.67
C SER A 117 -29.98 0.30 5.84
N ILE A 118 -29.45 1.35 6.49
CA ILE A 118 -28.63 2.38 5.84
C ILE A 118 -27.36 1.76 5.25
N THR A 119 -26.67 0.88 5.98
CA THR A 119 -25.44 0.27 5.48
C THR A 119 -25.69 -0.67 4.29
N LYS A 120 -26.79 -1.43 4.27
CA LYS A 120 -27.20 -2.22 3.09
C LYS A 120 -27.50 -1.34 1.89
N ALA A 121 -28.31 -0.29 2.07
CA ALA A 121 -28.63 0.66 1.02
C ALA A 121 -27.36 1.36 0.48
N ALA A 122 -26.45 1.76 1.37
CA ALA A 122 -25.18 2.37 1.01
C ALA A 122 -24.29 1.40 0.21
N LYS A 123 -24.17 0.13 0.63
CA LYS A 123 -23.42 -0.90 -0.11
C LYS A 123 -23.98 -1.15 -1.51
N ALA A 124 -25.30 -1.09 -1.68
CA ALA A 124 -25.96 -1.30 -2.97
C ALA A 124 -25.81 -0.09 -3.91
N ALA A 125 -25.90 1.13 -3.38
CA ALA A 125 -26.05 2.34 -4.20
C ALA A 125 -24.82 3.25 -4.25
N ILE A 126 -23.87 3.08 -3.33
CA ILE A 126 -22.69 3.96 -3.22
C ILE A 126 -21.42 3.13 -3.42
N PRO A 127 -20.67 3.37 -4.51
CA PRO A 127 -19.43 2.65 -4.74
C PRO A 127 -18.39 3.00 -3.67
N GLN A 128 -17.52 2.05 -3.34
CA GLN A 128 -16.43 2.27 -2.40
C GLN A 128 -15.25 3.02 -3.05
N CYS A 129 -14.57 3.84 -2.26
CA CYS A 129 -13.32 4.49 -2.63
C CYS A 129 -12.21 3.43 -2.74
N SER A 130 -11.74 3.17 -3.96
CA SER A 130 -10.59 2.29 -4.22
C SER A 130 -9.26 3.06 -4.09
N THR A 131 -9.02 3.67 -2.92
CA THR A 131 -7.71 4.25 -2.62
C THR A 131 -6.75 3.14 -2.25
N THR A 132 -5.99 2.65 -3.24
CA THR A 132 -4.87 1.74 -2.98
C THR A 132 -3.65 2.55 -2.52
N ALA A 133 -2.68 1.92 -1.85
CA ALA A 133 -1.41 2.58 -1.48
C ALA A 133 -0.66 3.18 -2.70
N LYS A 134 -0.97 2.71 -3.91
CA LYS A 134 -0.42 3.21 -5.18
C LYS A 134 -1.22 4.34 -5.81
N SER A 135 -2.42 4.63 -5.28
CA SER A 135 -3.28 5.72 -5.77
C SER A 135 -2.65 7.06 -5.41
N LYS A 136 -2.44 7.88 -6.43
CA LYS A 136 -1.74 9.17 -6.31
C LYS A 136 -2.79 10.28 -6.38
N PRO A 137 -2.93 11.13 -5.35
CA PRO A 137 -3.95 12.18 -5.32
C PRO A 137 -3.88 13.18 -6.48
N TRP A 138 -2.68 13.42 -7.02
CA TRP A 138 -2.42 14.27 -8.18
C TRP A 138 -2.63 13.57 -9.54
N TRP A 139 -3.01 12.29 -9.56
CA TRP A 139 -3.25 11.54 -10.79
C TRP A 139 -4.67 11.78 -11.31
N ASN A 140 -4.79 12.24 -12.56
CA ASN A 140 -6.07 12.55 -13.19
C ASN A 140 -6.25 11.83 -14.54
N GLN A 141 -7.41 12.01 -15.16
CA GLN A 141 -7.76 11.35 -16.42
C GLN A 141 -6.91 11.85 -17.60
N ASP A 142 -6.48 13.13 -17.59
CA ASP A 142 -5.63 13.70 -18.64
C ASP A 142 -4.23 13.08 -18.63
N LEU A 143 -3.65 12.91 -17.45
CA LEU A 143 -2.38 12.20 -17.28
C LEU A 143 -2.49 10.73 -17.73
N LYS A 144 -3.65 10.10 -17.51
CA LYS A 144 -3.93 8.76 -18.03
C LYS A 144 -3.96 8.77 -19.56
N ALA A 145 -4.65 9.72 -20.19
CA ALA A 145 -4.70 9.86 -21.65
C ALA A 145 -3.30 10.09 -22.24
N LEU A 146 -2.51 11.00 -21.66
CA LEU A 146 -1.12 11.27 -22.06
C LEU A 146 -0.23 10.02 -21.92
N ARG A 147 -0.40 9.25 -20.83
CA ARG A 147 0.30 7.96 -20.66
C ARG A 147 -0.08 6.97 -21.75
N THR A 148 -1.36 6.81 -22.05
CA THR A 148 -1.82 5.90 -23.11
C THR A 148 -1.29 6.31 -24.48
N SER A 149 -1.33 7.61 -24.80
CA SER A 149 -0.78 8.16 -26.05
C SER A 149 0.72 7.89 -26.19
N MET A 150 1.50 8.16 -25.13
CA MET A 150 2.95 7.88 -25.11
C MET A 150 3.24 6.40 -25.31
N LEU A 151 2.52 5.50 -24.61
CA LEU A 151 2.71 4.05 -24.74
C LEU A 151 2.32 3.55 -26.14
N SER A 152 1.28 4.12 -26.75
CA SER A 152 0.89 3.80 -28.13
C SER A 152 2.03 4.13 -29.11
N LYS A 153 2.57 5.35 -29.03
CA LYS A 153 3.71 5.79 -29.86
C LYS A 153 4.99 4.98 -29.60
N GLN A 154 5.22 4.57 -28.36
CA GLN A 154 6.35 3.68 -28.01
C GLN A 154 6.22 2.32 -28.70
N ARG A 155 5.02 1.71 -28.68
CA ARG A 155 4.77 0.43 -29.36
C ARG A 155 4.92 0.56 -30.88
N GLN A 156 4.46 1.67 -31.47
CA GLN A 156 4.65 1.94 -32.89
C GLN A 156 6.14 2.04 -33.25
N LEU A 157 6.91 2.79 -32.47
CA LEU A 157 8.36 2.86 -32.64
C LEU A 157 9.01 1.47 -32.59
N GLN A 158 8.64 0.63 -31.63
CA GLN A 158 9.18 -0.73 -31.52
C GLN A 158 8.84 -1.60 -32.73
N ARG A 159 7.61 -1.48 -33.27
CA ARG A 159 7.21 -2.21 -34.48
C ARG A 159 8.01 -1.76 -35.71
N GLU A 160 8.17 -0.46 -35.88
CA GLU A 160 8.88 0.11 -37.03
C GLU A 160 10.39 -0.14 -36.97
N LEU A 161 10.98 -0.12 -35.77
CA LEU A 161 12.38 -0.50 -35.56
C LEU A 161 12.68 -1.93 -36.04
N ALA A 162 11.69 -2.82 -36.02
CA ALA A 162 11.84 -4.18 -36.53
C ALA A 162 11.80 -4.26 -38.07
N PHE A 163 11.31 -3.22 -38.75
CA PHE A 163 11.15 -3.20 -40.21
C PHE A 163 12.17 -2.27 -40.91
N SER A 164 12.27 -1.02 -40.48
CA SER A 164 13.19 -0.04 -41.07
C SER A 164 13.59 1.07 -40.11
N LEU A 165 14.90 1.36 -40.07
CA LEU A 165 15.45 2.46 -39.27
C LEU A 165 14.96 3.84 -39.75
N THR A 166 14.69 3.98 -41.06
CA THR A 166 14.25 5.25 -41.66
C THR A 166 12.81 5.58 -41.29
N SER A 167 11.89 4.60 -41.36
CA SER A 167 10.49 4.79 -40.93
C SER A 167 10.41 4.99 -39.41
N ALA A 168 11.26 4.30 -38.63
CA ALA A 168 11.34 4.42 -37.19
C ALA A 168 11.73 5.82 -36.69
N TYR A 169 12.46 6.62 -37.47
CA TYR A 169 12.88 7.97 -37.07
C TYR A 169 11.69 8.88 -36.73
N THR A 170 10.64 8.83 -37.57
CA THR A 170 9.42 9.64 -37.37
C THR A 170 8.73 9.29 -36.05
N TRP A 171 8.52 8.00 -35.79
CA TRP A 171 7.95 7.48 -34.56
C TRP A 171 8.82 7.74 -33.34
N LYS A 172 10.15 7.74 -33.49
CA LYS A 172 11.09 8.11 -32.42
C LYS A 172 10.87 9.55 -31.99
N ARG A 173 10.79 10.48 -32.94
CA ARG A 173 10.49 11.89 -32.67
C ARG A 173 9.14 12.05 -31.98
N GLU A 174 8.09 11.40 -32.48
CA GLU A 174 6.76 11.48 -31.87
C GLU A 174 6.70 10.92 -30.44
N TYR A 175 7.35 9.78 -30.21
CA TYR A 175 7.46 9.19 -28.88
C TYR A 175 8.17 10.13 -27.90
N LEU A 176 9.30 10.75 -28.32
CA LEU A 176 10.04 11.69 -27.48
C LEU A 176 9.21 12.93 -27.12
N ILE A 177 8.46 13.48 -28.07
CA ILE A 177 7.52 14.58 -27.81
C ILE A 177 6.46 14.14 -26.78
N ALA A 178 5.77 13.02 -27.01
CA ALA A 178 4.74 12.53 -26.10
C ALA A 178 5.31 12.20 -24.70
N ARG A 179 6.52 11.67 -24.63
CA ARG A 179 7.25 11.41 -23.39
C ARG A 179 7.47 12.71 -22.63
N ASN A 180 8.05 13.72 -23.25
CA ASN A 180 8.35 15.01 -22.63
C ASN A 180 7.09 15.73 -22.19
N THR A 181 6.04 15.76 -23.02
CA THR A 181 4.73 16.32 -22.68
C THR A 181 4.15 15.66 -21.44
N ARG A 182 4.15 14.31 -21.39
CA ARG A 182 3.65 13.57 -20.21
C ARG A 182 4.48 13.88 -18.96
N TYR A 183 5.82 13.90 -19.04
CA TYR A 183 6.65 14.20 -17.89
C TYR A 183 6.45 15.63 -17.39
N SER A 184 6.32 16.61 -18.29
CA SER A 184 6.01 18.00 -17.94
C SER A 184 4.66 18.10 -17.24
N ALA A 185 3.61 17.50 -17.82
CA ALA A 185 2.27 17.47 -17.23
C ALA A 185 2.25 16.81 -15.84
N VAL A 186 3.03 15.74 -15.62
CA VAL A 186 3.17 15.12 -14.29
C VAL A 186 3.83 16.07 -13.28
N LYS A 187 4.87 16.82 -13.69
CA LYS A 187 5.50 17.81 -12.81
C LYS A 187 4.52 18.91 -12.42
N ILE A 188 3.79 19.44 -13.39
CA ILE A 188 2.76 20.46 -13.21
C ILE A 188 1.66 19.94 -12.28
N ALA A 189 1.06 18.79 -12.57
CA ALA A 189 -0.02 18.23 -11.76
C ALA A 189 0.39 17.97 -10.29
N LYS A 190 1.64 17.54 -10.04
CA LYS A 190 2.16 17.39 -8.68
C LYS A 190 2.24 18.72 -7.95
N ARG A 191 2.80 19.74 -8.59
CA ARG A 191 2.93 21.09 -8.04
C ARG A 191 1.56 21.69 -7.79
N ASP A 192 0.68 21.66 -8.77
CA ASP A 192 -0.64 22.28 -8.71
C ASP A 192 -1.51 21.60 -7.65
N HIS A 193 -1.41 20.27 -7.51
CA HIS A 193 -2.08 19.55 -6.42
C HIS A 193 -1.59 20.02 -5.04
N TRP A 194 -0.28 20.23 -4.87
CA TRP A 194 0.27 20.73 -3.61
C TRP A 194 -0.14 22.17 -3.33
N ASN A 195 -0.11 23.04 -4.35
CA ASN A 195 -0.56 24.42 -4.23
C ASN A 195 -2.05 24.49 -3.86
N GLN A 196 -2.92 23.74 -4.55
CA GLN A 196 -4.34 23.69 -4.23
C GLN A 196 -4.62 23.13 -2.83
N PHE A 197 -3.78 22.21 -2.35
CA PHE A 197 -3.87 21.68 -1.00
C PHE A 197 -3.59 22.78 0.03
N LEU A 198 -2.50 23.54 -0.15
CA LEU A 198 -2.12 24.65 0.73
C LEU A 198 -3.10 25.83 0.66
N GLU A 199 -3.59 26.17 -0.54
CA GLU A 199 -4.51 27.31 -0.75
C GLU A 199 -5.89 27.10 -0.11
N ARG A 200 -6.32 25.83 0.04
CA ARG A 200 -7.64 25.47 0.60
C ARG A 200 -7.60 25.13 2.08
N GLU A 201 -6.45 25.33 2.72
CA GLU A 201 -6.22 24.79 4.05
C GLU A 201 -6.82 25.69 5.15
N ASP A 202 -7.47 25.04 6.12
CA ASP A 202 -8.03 25.68 7.32
C ASP A 202 -7.01 25.65 8.48
N PRO A 203 -7.21 26.44 9.55
CA PRO A 203 -6.31 26.45 10.70
C PRO A 203 -6.12 25.08 11.38
N LYS A 204 -7.01 24.10 11.16
CA LYS A 204 -6.89 22.74 11.70
C LYS A 204 -6.08 21.81 10.79
N SER A 205 -6.08 22.04 9.49
CA SER A 205 -5.42 21.22 8.48
C SER A 205 -3.97 21.63 8.23
N ILE A 206 -3.59 22.88 8.54
CA ILE A 206 -2.20 23.37 8.44
C ILE A 206 -1.18 22.49 9.20
N PHE A 207 -1.59 21.90 10.33
CA PHE A 207 -0.74 20.97 11.09
C PHE A 207 -0.44 19.67 10.32
N LYS A 208 -1.32 19.28 9.39
CA LYS A 208 -1.15 18.12 8.52
C LYS A 208 -0.17 18.42 7.38
N ALA A 209 -0.25 19.61 6.77
CA ALA A 209 0.77 20.08 5.84
C ALA A 209 2.15 20.12 6.50
N MET A 210 2.25 20.69 7.71
CA MET A 210 3.47 20.68 8.50
C MET A 210 3.97 19.26 8.77
N ALA A 211 3.10 18.32 9.13
CA ALA A 211 3.48 16.92 9.31
C ALA A 211 4.09 16.28 8.04
N TYR A 212 3.59 16.62 6.85
CA TYR A 212 4.14 16.13 5.58
C TYR A 212 5.49 16.73 5.19
N THR A 213 5.84 17.89 5.72
CA THR A 213 7.19 18.48 5.52
C THR A 213 8.23 17.86 6.45
N ARG A 214 7.82 17.25 7.55
CA ARG A 214 8.74 16.60 8.49
C ARG A 214 9.34 15.38 7.84
N THR A 215 10.65 15.23 7.99
CA THR A 215 11.35 14.02 7.61
C THR A 215 10.85 12.86 8.48
N THR A 216 10.04 11.97 7.91
CA THR A 216 9.62 10.76 8.60
C THR A 216 10.74 9.75 8.52
N TYR A 217 11.46 9.56 9.62
CA TYR A 217 12.42 8.47 9.78
C TYR A 217 11.64 7.18 10.06
N SER A 218 11.18 6.49 9.01
CA SER A 218 10.72 5.11 9.17
C SER A 218 11.95 4.23 9.35
N GLN A 219 12.22 3.81 10.58
CA GLN A 219 13.19 2.75 10.86
C GLN A 219 12.57 1.44 10.34
N ASN A 220 12.80 1.13 9.06
CA ASN A 220 12.32 -0.11 8.43
C ASN A 220 13.05 -1.35 8.94
N ILE A 221 14.12 -1.15 9.71
CA ILE A 221 14.89 -2.22 10.33
C ILE A 221 14.24 -2.48 11.70
N PRO A 222 13.72 -3.70 11.96
CA PRO A 222 13.23 -4.06 13.30
C PRO A 222 14.36 -3.96 14.33
N ALA A 223 14.02 -4.05 15.61
CA ALA A 223 15.04 -4.19 16.64
C ALA A 223 15.90 -5.42 16.34
N ILE A 224 17.23 -5.30 16.48
CA ILE A 224 18.16 -6.40 16.21
C ILE A 224 18.88 -6.80 17.48
N GLN A 225 19.13 -8.09 17.65
CA GLN A 225 19.94 -8.59 18.76
C GLN A 225 21.42 -8.35 18.44
N GLY A 226 22.06 -7.44 19.18
CA GLY A 226 23.51 -7.28 19.21
C GLY A 226 24.17 -8.10 20.32
N LEU A 227 25.50 -8.04 20.37
CA LEU A 227 26.33 -8.70 21.38
C LEU A 227 26.03 -8.21 22.82
N ARG A 228 25.53 -6.97 22.97
CA ARG A 228 25.25 -6.34 24.27
C ARG A 228 23.76 -6.30 24.64
N GLY A 229 22.87 -6.73 23.75
CA GLY A 229 21.43 -6.66 23.95
C GLY A 229 20.65 -6.34 22.68
N ILE A 230 19.35 -6.10 22.85
CA ILE A 230 18.46 -5.69 21.77
C ILE A 230 18.69 -4.20 21.47
N GLU A 231 19.02 -3.89 20.22
CA GLU A 231 19.33 -2.55 19.75
C GLU A 231 18.19 -2.00 18.86
N GLU A 232 17.54 -0.94 19.34
CA GLU A 232 16.41 -0.30 18.65
C GLU A 232 16.81 0.98 17.89
N SER A 233 17.90 1.62 18.30
CA SER A 233 18.41 2.83 17.68
C SER A 233 19.16 2.53 16.37
N PHE A 234 19.17 3.48 15.43
CA PHE A 234 19.90 3.32 14.15
C PHE A 234 21.41 3.09 14.39
N GLN A 235 22.02 3.89 15.27
CA GLN A 235 23.43 3.77 15.59
C GLN A 235 23.75 2.44 16.29
N GLY A 236 22.91 2.02 17.24
CA GLY A 236 23.04 0.73 17.92
C GLY A 236 22.93 -0.44 16.93
N LYS A 237 21.98 -0.37 15.99
CA LYS A 237 21.83 -1.36 14.90
C LYS A 237 23.07 -1.41 14.01
N CYS A 238 23.60 -0.26 13.59
CA CYS A 238 24.82 -0.21 12.78
C CYS A 238 26.02 -0.82 13.50
N SER A 239 26.20 -0.50 14.78
CA SER A 239 27.27 -1.07 15.61
C SER A 239 27.11 -2.57 15.80
N ALA A 240 25.90 -3.03 16.15
CA ALA A 240 25.62 -4.45 16.34
C ALA A 240 25.85 -5.27 15.05
N LEU A 241 25.44 -4.76 13.88
CA LEU A 241 25.74 -5.42 12.60
C LEU A 241 27.24 -5.46 12.31
N ARG A 242 27.95 -4.35 12.57
CA ARG A 242 29.38 -4.27 12.32
C ARG A 242 30.17 -5.22 13.20
N GLU A 243 29.87 -5.28 14.49
CA GLU A 243 30.54 -6.18 15.43
C GLU A 243 30.22 -7.65 15.15
N THR A 244 28.99 -7.97 14.76
CA THR A 244 28.56 -9.36 14.55
C THR A 244 29.03 -9.92 13.21
N LEU A 245 28.96 -9.13 12.13
CA LEU A 245 29.34 -9.59 10.79
C LEU A 245 30.84 -9.48 10.52
N PHE A 246 31.54 -8.60 11.24
CA PHE A 246 32.98 -8.38 11.09
C PHE A 246 33.69 -8.51 12.45
N PRO A 247 33.75 -9.73 13.03
CA PRO A 247 34.51 -9.95 14.24
C PRO A 247 36.00 -9.67 14.00
N SER A 248 36.72 -9.33 15.06
CA SER A 248 38.17 -9.17 14.95
C SER A 248 38.81 -10.48 14.49
N PRO A 249 39.76 -10.46 13.54
CA PRO A 249 40.40 -11.66 13.06
C PRO A 249 41.09 -12.40 14.22
N PRO A 250 41.11 -13.74 14.21
CA PRO A 250 41.79 -14.51 15.24
C PRO A 250 43.27 -14.12 15.28
N ALA A 251 43.84 -14.03 16.48
CA ALA A 251 45.26 -13.78 16.63
C ALA A 251 46.05 -14.91 15.96
N SER A 252 46.76 -14.59 14.87
CA SER A 252 47.67 -15.53 14.25
C SER A 252 48.91 -15.69 15.13
N ARG A 253 49.45 -16.91 15.19
CA ARG A 253 50.78 -17.11 15.75
C ARG A 253 51.78 -16.32 14.89
N PRO A 254 52.76 -15.63 15.49
CA PRO A 254 53.80 -14.97 14.74
C PRO A 254 54.51 -16.00 13.85
N ILE A 255 54.81 -15.60 12.62
CA ILE A 255 55.52 -16.47 11.65
C ILE A 255 56.94 -16.65 12.19
N GLU A 256 57.32 -17.90 12.48
CA GLU A 256 58.70 -18.26 12.79
C GLU A 256 59.48 -18.34 11.48
N TRP A 257 60.31 -17.32 11.23
CA TRP A 257 61.07 -17.15 9.99
C TRP A 257 62.29 -18.07 9.90
N ASP A 258 62.63 -18.78 10.99
CA ASP A 258 63.88 -19.54 11.13
C ASP A 258 64.03 -20.69 10.12
N ASN A 259 62.92 -21.15 9.52
CA ASN A 259 62.90 -22.24 8.54
C ASN A 259 62.54 -21.82 7.10
N TYR A 260 62.48 -20.52 6.82
CA TYR A 260 62.13 -20.05 5.46
C TYR A 260 63.35 -20.09 4.54
N GLN A 261 63.36 -21.01 3.56
CA GLN A 261 64.29 -20.97 2.43
C GLN A 261 63.55 -20.59 1.14
N PRO A 262 63.95 -19.51 0.46
CA PRO A 262 63.37 -19.13 -0.82
C PRO A 262 63.79 -20.12 -1.91
N SER A 263 62.84 -20.46 -2.78
CA SER A 263 63.04 -21.28 -4.00
C SER A 263 63.68 -20.47 -5.12
#